data_AF-A0A7L2P123-F1
#
_entry.id   AF-A0A7L2P123-F1
#
_cell.length_a   1.000
_cell.length_b   1.000
_cell.length_c   1.000
_cell.angle_alpha   90.00
_cell.angle_beta   90.00
_cell.angle_gamma   90.00
#
_symmetry.space_group_name_H-M   'P 1'
#
loop_
_entity.id
_entity.type
_entity.pdbx_description
1 polymer ?
#
loop_
_entity_poly.entity_id
_entity_poly.type
_entity_poly.pdbx_seq_one_letter_code
_entity_poly.pdbx_strand_id
1 'polypeptide(L)'
;MPKGKGPQGKRITLKVAKNAVRVAFNGRRRLDLSKMGIATFPKCILELADVEELDLSRNMLRKIPNIIEKFQNLMWLDLHSNQLDELPAAIGTLKNLTYLNLCNNKLTTKGLPEELTLLRNLRTLNLGLNCLETIPTTLGTLKELIELGLFDNSLTLIPKSVKKLPKLERLNVKRNPLPEFAKEDEPIDTVKRIESLYLVEKKDLCTSCLEMCQGERDELHKLEDMTPEPSDKPSFPSLTTPNSTAMDNQEEWRIK
;
A
#
# COMPACT_ATOMS: atom_id res chain seq x y z
N MET A 1 -25.06 -25.58 -25.15
CA MET A 1 -24.53 -25.30 -23.79
C MET A 1 -25.65 -24.71 -22.94
N PRO A 2 -26.07 -25.35 -21.83
CA PRO A 2 -27.11 -24.79 -20.99
C PRO A 2 -26.54 -23.60 -20.21
N LYS A 3 -27.15 -22.42 -20.38
CA LYS A 3 -26.84 -21.21 -19.60
C LYS A 3 -27.26 -21.48 -18.16
N GLY A 4 -26.29 -21.84 -17.31
CA GLY A 4 -26.51 -22.04 -15.88
C GLY A 4 -27.10 -20.77 -15.25
N LYS A 5 -28.30 -20.89 -14.67
CA LYS A 5 -28.92 -19.83 -13.87
C LYS A 5 -27.97 -19.52 -12.71
N GLY A 6 -27.40 -18.31 -12.70
CA GLY A 6 -26.63 -17.81 -11.56
C GLY A 6 -27.46 -17.85 -10.27
N PRO A 7 -26.80 -17.78 -9.09
CA PRO A 7 -27.47 -17.86 -7.80
C PRO A 7 -28.61 -16.82 -7.72
N GLN A 8 -29.84 -17.31 -7.49
CA GLN A 8 -31.01 -16.47 -7.33
C GLN A 8 -30.95 -15.81 -5.95
N GLY A 9 -30.37 -14.61 -5.87
CA GLY A 9 -30.36 -13.83 -4.64
C GLY A 9 -31.75 -13.35 -4.23
N LYS A 10 -31.89 -13.03 -2.94
CA LYS A 10 -33.13 -12.53 -2.35
C LYS A 10 -33.48 -11.16 -2.94
N ARG A 11 -34.72 -11.03 -3.41
CA ARG A 11 -35.29 -9.73 -3.83
C ARG A 11 -35.74 -8.96 -2.59
N ILE A 12 -35.32 -7.71 -2.47
CA ILE A 12 -35.75 -6.81 -1.41
C ILE A 12 -36.99 -6.06 -1.85
N THR A 13 -38.04 -6.09 -1.02
CA THR A 13 -39.23 -5.26 -1.22
C THR A 13 -39.03 -3.90 -0.54
N LEU A 14 -39.75 -2.88 -1.02
CA LEU A 14 -39.71 -1.55 -0.42
C LEU A 14 -40.09 -1.56 1.07
N LYS A 15 -41.05 -2.41 1.48
CA LYS A 15 -41.43 -2.56 2.89
C LYS A 15 -40.27 -3.04 3.76
N VAL A 16 -39.50 -4.02 3.26
CA VAL A 16 -38.29 -4.50 3.96
C VAL A 16 -37.24 -3.40 4.03
N ALA A 17 -37.01 -2.68 2.92
CA ALA A 17 -36.06 -1.57 2.91
C ALA A 17 -36.44 -0.45 3.87
N LYS A 18 -37.72 -0.05 3.92
CA LYS A 18 -38.22 0.97 4.86
C LYS A 18 -38.03 0.54 6.32
N ASN A 19 -38.29 -0.73 6.64
CA ASN A 19 -38.08 -1.27 7.99
C ASN A 19 -36.59 -1.42 8.37
N ALA A 20 -35.71 -1.40 7.38
CA ALA A 20 -34.26 -1.45 7.57
C ALA A 20 -33.62 -0.06 7.78
N VAL A 21 -34.39 1.02 7.63
CA VAL A 21 -33.93 2.38 7.93
C VAL A 21 -33.93 2.61 9.43
N ARG A 22 -32.81 3.12 9.95
CA ARG A 22 -32.56 3.41 11.37
C ARG A 22 -31.78 4.72 11.50
N VAL A 23 -31.79 5.30 12.70
CA VAL A 23 -30.90 6.39 13.04
C VAL A 23 -29.63 5.79 13.64
N ALA A 24 -28.47 6.08 13.04
CA ALA A 24 -27.17 5.67 13.55
C ALA A 24 -26.80 6.50 14.80
N PHE A 25 -25.80 6.04 15.55
CA PHE A 25 -25.37 6.70 16.81
C PHE A 25 -24.95 8.17 16.62
N ASN A 26 -24.52 8.52 15.41
CA ASN A 26 -24.11 9.86 15.00
C ASN A 26 -25.29 10.74 14.53
N GLY A 27 -26.54 10.27 14.70
CA GLY A 27 -27.75 10.98 14.27
C GLY A 27 -28.11 10.80 12.80
N ARG A 28 -27.29 10.11 12.01
CA ARG A 28 -27.49 9.96 10.57
C ARG A 28 -28.54 8.93 10.24
N ARG A 29 -29.23 9.11 9.12
CA ARG A 29 -30.19 8.14 8.60
C ARG A 29 -29.47 7.02 7.85
N ARG A 30 -29.46 5.81 8.42
CA ARG A 30 -28.80 4.61 7.88
C ARG A 30 -29.81 3.62 7.33
N LEU A 31 -29.57 3.12 6.11
CA LEU A 31 -30.25 1.95 5.56
C LEU A 31 -29.34 0.72 5.68
N ASP A 32 -29.73 -0.25 6.52
CA ASP A 32 -28.96 -1.48 6.75
C ASP A 32 -29.60 -2.69 6.05
N LEU A 33 -29.02 -3.07 4.92
CA LEU A 33 -29.38 -4.25 4.16
C LEU A 33 -28.25 -5.29 4.15
N SER A 34 -27.42 -5.29 5.21
CA SER A 34 -26.34 -6.25 5.37
C SER A 34 -26.87 -7.68 5.55
N LYS A 35 -26.10 -8.68 5.08
CA LYS A 35 -26.38 -10.12 5.31
C LYS A 35 -27.80 -10.56 4.86
N MET A 36 -28.34 -9.96 3.81
CA MET A 36 -29.69 -10.25 3.32
C MET A 36 -29.74 -11.25 2.15
N GLY A 37 -28.58 -11.71 1.66
CA GLY A 37 -28.49 -12.63 0.52
C GLY A 37 -28.86 -11.98 -0.81
N ILE A 38 -28.63 -10.67 -0.95
CA ILE A 38 -28.96 -9.90 -2.14
C ILE A 38 -27.94 -10.20 -3.24
N ALA A 39 -28.38 -10.67 -4.41
CA ALA A 39 -27.49 -10.88 -5.57
C ALA A 39 -27.51 -9.72 -6.59
N THR A 40 -28.60 -8.94 -6.61
CA THR A 40 -28.78 -7.81 -7.54
C THR A 40 -29.15 -6.57 -6.75
N PHE A 41 -28.54 -5.44 -7.12
CA PHE A 41 -28.81 -4.16 -6.47
C PHE A 41 -30.33 -3.86 -6.42
N PRO A 42 -30.92 -3.62 -5.23
CA PRO A 42 -32.36 -3.52 -5.07
C PRO A 42 -32.87 -2.15 -5.49
N LYS A 43 -33.29 -1.97 -6.75
CA LYS A 43 -33.74 -0.66 -7.28
C LYS A 43 -34.82 0.06 -6.44
N CYS A 44 -35.60 -0.66 -5.63
CA CYS A 44 -36.58 -0.06 -4.73
C CYS A 44 -35.97 0.87 -3.66
N ILE A 45 -34.68 0.71 -3.34
CA ILE A 45 -34.01 1.57 -2.34
C ILE A 45 -33.75 2.99 -2.85
N LEU A 46 -33.99 3.26 -4.14
CA LEU A 46 -33.93 4.62 -4.69
C LEU A 46 -34.99 5.56 -4.09
N GLU A 47 -36.10 5.02 -3.59
CA GLU A 47 -37.10 5.80 -2.83
C GLU A 47 -36.59 6.26 -1.46
N LEU A 48 -35.45 5.74 -1.01
CA LEU A 48 -34.78 6.05 0.26
C LEU A 48 -33.44 6.75 0.00
N ALA A 49 -33.30 7.45 -1.13
CA ALA A 49 -32.05 8.12 -1.52
C ALA A 49 -31.64 9.28 -0.59
N ASP A 50 -32.50 9.66 0.35
CA ASP A 50 -32.25 10.64 1.40
C ASP A 50 -31.38 10.10 2.56
N VAL A 51 -31.03 8.80 2.57
CA VAL A 51 -30.09 8.24 3.56
C VAL A 51 -28.68 8.81 3.43
N GLU A 52 -27.99 8.87 4.57
CA GLU A 52 -26.59 9.29 4.66
C GLU A 52 -25.64 8.11 4.82
N GLU A 53 -26.14 6.95 5.29
CA GLU A 53 -25.36 5.74 5.42
C GLU A 53 -26.07 4.56 4.74
N LEU A 54 -25.36 3.82 3.90
CA LEU A 54 -25.88 2.64 3.21
C LEU A 54 -24.98 1.44 3.47
N ASP A 55 -25.54 0.42 4.12
CA ASP A 55 -24.89 -0.86 4.34
C ASP A 55 -25.50 -1.92 3.43
N LEU A 56 -24.69 -2.40 2.49
CA LEU A 56 -25.01 -3.50 1.58
C LEU A 56 -24.01 -4.66 1.75
N SER A 57 -23.29 -4.69 2.88
CA SER A 57 -22.24 -5.67 3.13
C SER A 57 -22.75 -7.10 3.31
N ARG A 58 -21.87 -8.08 3.17
CA ARG A 58 -22.14 -9.51 3.37
C ARG A 58 -23.30 -10.02 2.51
N ASN A 59 -23.34 -9.58 1.26
CA ASN A 59 -24.31 -9.98 0.26
C ASN A 59 -23.60 -10.71 -0.90
N MET A 60 -24.27 -10.87 -2.03
CA MET A 60 -23.76 -11.54 -3.22
C MET A 60 -23.75 -10.59 -4.44
N LEU A 61 -23.64 -9.28 -4.20
CA LEU A 61 -23.66 -8.27 -5.26
C LEU A 61 -22.44 -8.46 -6.15
N ARG A 62 -22.69 -8.55 -7.47
CA ARG A 62 -21.62 -8.58 -8.48
C ARG A 62 -21.33 -7.22 -9.09
N LYS A 63 -22.33 -6.35 -9.16
CA LYS A 63 -22.21 -5.02 -9.76
C LYS A 63 -23.03 -4.01 -8.97
N ILE A 64 -22.50 -2.78 -8.90
CA ILE A 64 -23.27 -1.61 -8.47
C ILE A 64 -23.67 -0.81 -9.73
N PRO A 65 -24.97 -0.58 -9.97
CA PRO A 65 -25.42 0.14 -11.15
C PRO A 65 -25.23 1.66 -11.02
N ASN A 66 -25.18 2.38 -12.15
CA ASN A 66 -25.01 3.84 -12.19
C ASN A 66 -26.06 4.62 -11.39
N ILE A 67 -27.25 4.04 -11.17
CA ILE A 67 -28.31 4.64 -10.34
C ILE A 67 -27.87 4.92 -8.89
N ILE A 68 -26.72 4.40 -8.44
CA ILE A 68 -26.11 4.79 -7.16
C ILE A 68 -25.86 6.30 -7.07
N GLU A 69 -25.72 7.01 -8.21
CA GLU A 69 -25.63 8.47 -8.26
C GLU A 69 -26.81 9.18 -7.58
N LYS A 70 -27.96 8.52 -7.37
CA LYS A 70 -29.11 9.16 -6.72
C LYS A 70 -28.91 9.42 -5.24
N PHE A 71 -27.96 8.73 -4.58
CA PHE A 71 -27.68 8.87 -3.15
C PHE A 71 -26.76 10.06 -2.86
N GLN A 72 -27.18 11.27 -3.21
CA GLN A 72 -26.35 12.50 -3.12
C GLN A 72 -25.96 12.88 -1.68
N ASN A 73 -26.72 12.43 -0.68
CA ASN A 73 -26.44 12.68 0.73
C ASN A 73 -25.50 11.62 1.35
N LEU A 74 -25.07 10.62 0.59
CA LEU A 74 -24.33 9.49 1.13
C LEU A 74 -22.95 9.92 1.63
N MET A 75 -22.71 9.67 2.91
CA MET A 75 -21.45 9.92 3.62
C MET A 75 -20.70 8.64 3.93
N TRP A 76 -21.42 7.52 4.05
CA TRP A 76 -20.88 6.21 4.42
C TRP A 76 -21.48 5.12 3.53
N LEU A 77 -20.62 4.39 2.83
CA LEU A 77 -21.01 3.27 1.97
C LEU A 77 -20.19 2.04 2.32
N ASP A 78 -20.88 0.97 2.73
CA ASP A 78 -20.24 -0.31 3.00
C ASP A 78 -20.77 -1.41 2.07
N LEU A 79 -19.83 -1.98 1.34
CA LEU A 79 -19.99 -3.02 0.33
C LEU A 79 -19.10 -4.22 0.63
N HIS A 80 -18.55 -4.35 1.84
CA HIS A 80 -17.61 -5.42 2.16
C HIS A 80 -18.24 -6.81 2.03
N SER A 81 -17.43 -7.82 1.73
CA SER A 81 -17.89 -9.22 1.58
C SER A 81 -19.03 -9.35 0.58
N ASN A 82 -18.77 -8.92 -0.66
CA ASN A 82 -19.64 -9.12 -1.82
C ASN A 82 -18.82 -9.84 -2.93
N GLN A 83 -19.30 -9.81 -4.17
CA GLN A 83 -18.63 -10.42 -5.33
C GLN A 83 -18.35 -9.36 -6.41
N LEU A 84 -18.12 -8.10 -6.00
CA LEU A 84 -17.95 -6.98 -6.94
C LEU A 84 -16.68 -7.17 -7.77
N ASP A 85 -16.82 -7.17 -9.09
CA ASP A 85 -15.71 -7.22 -10.06
C ASP A 85 -15.32 -5.82 -10.57
N GLU A 86 -16.29 -4.90 -10.59
CA GLU A 86 -16.11 -3.50 -10.97
C GLU A 86 -16.96 -2.54 -10.12
N LEU A 87 -16.54 -1.28 -10.08
CA LEU A 87 -17.34 -0.16 -9.61
C LEU A 87 -17.79 0.73 -10.78
N PRO A 88 -19.01 1.29 -10.73
CA PRO A 88 -19.49 2.20 -11.76
C PRO A 88 -18.76 3.55 -11.66
N ALA A 89 -18.51 4.19 -12.80
CA ALA A 89 -18.02 5.58 -12.86
C ALA A 89 -18.88 6.56 -12.03
N ALA A 90 -20.19 6.27 -11.94
CA ALA A 90 -21.14 7.01 -11.12
C ALA A 90 -20.75 7.12 -9.63
N ILE A 91 -19.85 6.25 -9.11
CA ILE A 91 -19.35 6.37 -7.74
C ILE A 91 -18.72 7.74 -7.48
N GLY A 92 -18.04 8.33 -8.47
CA GLY A 92 -17.40 9.63 -8.34
C GLY A 92 -18.38 10.80 -8.19
N THR A 93 -19.68 10.57 -8.38
CA THR A 93 -20.73 11.59 -8.15
C THR A 93 -21.06 11.78 -6.66
N LEU A 94 -20.70 10.82 -5.80
CA LEU A 94 -21.01 10.84 -4.37
C LEU A 94 -20.06 11.78 -3.60
N LYS A 95 -20.16 13.08 -3.84
CA LYS A 95 -19.19 14.08 -3.33
C LYS A 95 -19.11 14.17 -1.81
N ASN A 96 -20.18 13.77 -1.11
CA ASN A 96 -20.24 13.78 0.35
C ASN A 96 -19.64 12.53 0.99
N LEU A 97 -19.21 11.55 0.20
CA LEU A 97 -18.71 10.28 0.72
C LEU A 97 -17.40 10.48 1.47
N THR A 98 -17.40 10.07 2.75
CA THR A 98 -16.25 10.14 3.66
C THR A 98 -15.69 8.76 3.98
N TYR A 99 -16.51 7.72 3.85
CA TYR A 99 -16.15 6.33 4.12
C TYR A 99 -16.63 5.42 2.99
N LEU A 100 -15.71 4.63 2.44
CA LEU A 100 -15.99 3.61 1.43
C LEU A 100 -15.29 2.31 1.78
N ASN A 101 -16.07 1.26 2.05
CA ASN A 101 -15.55 -0.07 2.34
C ASN A 101 -15.91 -1.05 1.23
N LEU A 102 -14.89 -1.55 0.56
CA LEU A 102 -14.95 -2.51 -0.55
C LEU A 102 -14.15 -3.77 -0.23
N CYS A 103 -13.78 -3.95 1.03
CA CYS A 103 -12.98 -5.08 1.48
C CYS A 103 -13.64 -6.42 1.15
N ASN A 104 -12.86 -7.44 0.80
CA ASN A 104 -13.37 -8.78 0.52
C ASN A 104 -14.36 -8.79 -0.66
N ASN A 105 -13.86 -8.41 -1.84
CA ASN A 105 -14.57 -8.43 -3.11
C ASN A 105 -13.67 -9.09 -4.19
N LYS A 106 -13.97 -8.90 -5.47
CA LYS A 106 -13.20 -9.43 -6.61
C LYS A 106 -12.65 -8.31 -7.49
N LEU A 107 -12.42 -7.13 -6.91
CA LEU A 107 -11.98 -5.96 -7.66
C LEU A 107 -10.58 -6.19 -8.20
N THR A 108 -10.39 -5.86 -9.47
CA THR A 108 -9.08 -5.75 -10.12
C THR A 108 -8.75 -4.28 -10.34
N THR A 109 -7.52 -3.95 -10.74
CA THR A 109 -7.15 -2.57 -11.06
C THR A 109 -8.08 -1.95 -12.11
N LYS A 110 -8.50 -2.73 -13.12
CA LYS A 110 -9.47 -2.28 -14.15
C LYS A 110 -10.89 -2.08 -13.61
N GLY A 111 -11.23 -2.77 -12.53
CA GLY A 111 -12.52 -2.64 -11.86
C GLY A 111 -12.63 -1.37 -11.00
N LEU A 112 -11.54 -0.62 -10.81
CA LEU A 112 -11.54 0.67 -10.13
C LEU A 112 -11.68 1.80 -11.16
N PRO A 113 -12.81 2.53 -11.20
CA PRO A 113 -13.01 3.62 -12.13
C PRO A 113 -12.10 4.81 -11.78
N GLU A 114 -11.68 5.57 -12.80
CA GLU A 114 -10.89 6.79 -12.59
C GLU A 114 -11.66 7.83 -11.77
N GLU A 115 -12.99 7.81 -11.86
CA GLU A 115 -13.89 8.69 -11.11
C GLU A 115 -13.84 8.49 -9.59
N LEU A 116 -13.24 7.40 -9.09
CA LEU A 116 -12.98 7.23 -7.66
C LEU A 116 -12.16 8.40 -7.08
N THR A 117 -11.29 8.98 -7.91
CA THR A 117 -10.46 10.16 -7.58
C THR A 117 -11.26 11.44 -7.35
N LEU A 118 -12.52 11.45 -7.78
CA LEU A 118 -13.41 12.59 -7.64
C LEU A 118 -14.06 12.69 -6.25
N LEU A 119 -13.86 11.68 -5.39
CA LEU A 119 -14.34 11.61 -4.01
C LEU A 119 -13.45 12.43 -3.07
N ARG A 120 -13.40 13.75 -3.27
CA ARG A 120 -12.44 14.66 -2.60
C ARG A 120 -12.56 14.69 -1.07
N ASN A 121 -13.70 14.29 -0.51
CA ASN A 121 -13.95 14.25 0.93
C ASN A 121 -13.70 12.87 1.56
N LEU A 122 -13.23 11.90 0.79
CA LEU A 122 -13.02 10.53 1.27
C LEU A 122 -11.88 10.49 2.29
N ARG A 123 -12.18 9.96 3.49
CA ARG A 123 -11.26 9.84 4.62
C ARG A 123 -10.81 8.41 4.84
N THR A 124 -11.71 7.46 4.65
CA THR A 124 -11.41 6.03 4.79
C THR A 124 -11.76 5.31 3.51
N LEU A 125 -10.78 4.61 2.94
CA LEU A 125 -10.94 3.72 1.80
C LEU A 125 -10.37 2.35 2.16
N ASN A 126 -11.22 1.33 2.15
CA ASN A 126 -10.77 -0.05 2.38
C ASN A 126 -10.98 -0.90 1.12
N LEU A 127 -9.87 -1.35 0.53
CA LEU A 127 -9.78 -2.18 -0.66
C LEU A 127 -9.08 -3.52 -0.36
N GLY A 128 -8.91 -3.88 0.92
CA GLY A 128 -8.26 -5.14 1.30
C GLY A 128 -9.02 -6.38 0.82
N LEU A 129 -8.37 -7.54 0.77
CA LEU A 129 -8.96 -8.80 0.30
C LEU A 129 -9.63 -8.63 -1.07
N ASN A 130 -8.87 -8.16 -2.06
CA ASN A 130 -9.30 -8.06 -3.46
C ASN A 130 -8.21 -8.65 -4.36
N CYS A 131 -8.33 -8.45 -5.68
CA CYS A 131 -7.39 -8.94 -6.68
C CYS A 131 -6.64 -7.77 -7.35
N LEU A 132 -6.26 -6.74 -6.58
CA LEU A 132 -5.58 -5.57 -7.13
C LEU A 132 -4.11 -5.88 -7.41
N GLU A 133 -3.67 -5.69 -8.64
CA GLU A 133 -2.26 -5.87 -9.06
C GLU A 133 -1.47 -4.56 -8.91
N THR A 134 -2.14 -3.44 -9.16
CA THR A 134 -1.59 -2.10 -9.01
C THR A 134 -2.67 -1.14 -8.49
N ILE A 135 -2.23 -0.05 -7.86
CA ILE A 135 -3.08 1.08 -7.50
C ILE A 135 -2.78 2.24 -8.46
N PRO A 136 -3.80 2.91 -9.01
CA PRO A 136 -3.57 4.04 -9.91
C PRO A 136 -2.88 5.18 -9.17
N THR A 137 -1.90 5.82 -9.83
CA THR A 137 -1.17 6.96 -9.27
C THR A 137 -2.10 8.13 -8.93
N THR A 138 -3.23 8.22 -9.63
CA THR A 138 -4.29 9.23 -9.44
C THR A 138 -4.99 9.11 -8.09
N LEU A 139 -4.87 7.99 -7.36
CA LEU A 139 -5.39 7.88 -5.98
C LEU A 139 -4.75 8.91 -5.04
N GLY A 140 -3.53 9.38 -5.35
CA GLY A 140 -2.87 10.46 -4.62
C GLY A 140 -3.56 11.83 -4.69
N THR A 141 -4.64 11.96 -5.48
CA THR A 141 -5.48 13.17 -5.51
C THR A 141 -6.46 13.26 -4.32
N LEU A 142 -6.68 12.15 -3.60
CA LEU A 142 -7.57 12.08 -2.43
C LEU A 142 -6.89 12.67 -1.19
N LYS A 143 -6.69 13.99 -1.17
CA LYS A 143 -5.92 14.71 -0.13
C LYS A 143 -6.50 14.59 1.28
N GLU A 144 -7.78 14.27 1.41
CA GLU A 144 -8.47 14.09 2.69
C GLU A 144 -8.37 12.67 3.26
N LEU A 145 -7.71 11.74 2.54
CA LEU A 145 -7.61 10.35 2.95
C LEU A 145 -6.71 10.19 4.18
N ILE A 146 -7.27 9.62 5.24
CA ILE A 146 -6.64 9.35 6.54
C ILE A 146 -6.27 7.87 6.64
N GLU A 147 -7.13 6.99 6.13
CA GLU A 147 -6.96 5.54 6.24
C GLU A 147 -7.11 4.87 4.88
N LEU A 148 -6.12 4.04 4.53
CA LEU A 148 -6.10 3.25 3.31
C LEU A 148 -5.76 1.79 3.62
N GLY A 149 -6.75 0.91 3.41
CA GLY A 149 -6.59 -0.54 3.50
C GLY A 149 -6.35 -1.17 2.14
N LEU A 150 -5.23 -1.87 1.98
CA LEU A 150 -4.80 -2.55 0.76
C LEU A 150 -4.29 -3.99 1.01
N PHE A 151 -4.47 -4.49 2.23
CA PHE A 151 -3.97 -5.81 2.63
C PHE A 151 -4.61 -6.95 1.83
N ASP A 152 -3.94 -8.10 1.69
CA ASP A 152 -4.41 -9.21 0.83
C ASP A 152 -4.84 -8.76 -0.56
N ASN A 153 -3.86 -8.30 -1.32
CA ASN A 153 -4.00 -8.06 -2.74
C ASN A 153 -2.75 -8.64 -3.45
N SER A 154 -2.66 -8.42 -4.75
CA SER A 154 -1.52 -8.83 -5.57
C SER A 154 -0.60 -7.65 -5.89
N LEU A 155 -0.49 -6.66 -5.00
CA LEU A 155 0.25 -5.44 -5.25
C LEU A 155 1.76 -5.70 -5.28
N THR A 156 2.40 -5.32 -6.38
CA THR A 156 3.86 -5.36 -6.53
C THR A 156 4.52 -4.00 -6.28
N LEU A 157 3.77 -2.91 -6.33
CA LEU A 157 4.27 -1.56 -6.07
C LEU A 157 3.19 -0.70 -5.42
N ILE A 158 3.60 0.14 -4.47
CA ILE A 158 2.78 1.24 -3.96
C ILE A 158 3.25 2.56 -4.62
N PRO A 159 2.38 3.27 -5.35
CA PRO A 159 2.73 4.54 -5.96
C PRO A 159 3.26 5.56 -4.95
N LYS A 160 4.31 6.30 -5.32
CA LYS A 160 4.85 7.41 -4.50
C LYS A 160 3.79 8.46 -4.17
N SER A 161 2.78 8.63 -5.04
CA SER A 161 1.67 9.57 -4.81
C SER A 161 0.83 9.20 -3.60
N VAL A 162 0.62 7.90 -3.33
CA VAL A 162 -0.10 7.41 -2.14
C VAL A 162 0.75 7.60 -0.88
N LYS A 163 2.07 7.31 -0.96
CA LYS A 163 3.00 7.56 0.16
C LYS A 163 3.13 9.05 0.53
N LYS A 164 2.80 9.96 -0.39
CA LYS A 164 2.86 11.43 -0.21
C LYS A 164 1.51 12.07 0.15
N LEU A 165 0.48 11.29 0.45
CA LEU A 165 -0.81 11.84 0.86
C LEU A 165 -0.65 12.61 2.19
N PRO A 166 -1.12 13.87 2.26
CA PRO A 166 -0.76 14.79 3.34
C PRO A 166 -1.40 14.44 4.69
N LYS A 167 -2.55 13.76 4.68
CA LYS A 167 -3.34 13.41 5.87
C LYS A 167 -3.35 11.91 6.17
N LEU A 168 -2.59 11.10 5.42
CA LEU A 168 -2.64 9.65 5.55
C LEU A 168 -1.92 9.22 6.84
N GLU A 169 -2.67 8.69 7.79
CA GLU A 169 -2.17 8.22 9.08
C GLU A 169 -2.03 6.70 9.13
N ARG A 170 -2.94 5.97 8.45
CA ARG A 170 -2.98 4.51 8.48
C ARG A 170 -2.94 3.94 7.07
N LEU A 171 -1.85 3.25 6.74
CA LEU A 171 -1.69 2.51 5.49
C LEU A 171 -1.42 1.03 5.80
N ASN A 172 -2.35 0.15 5.40
CA ASN A 172 -2.18 -1.29 5.58
C ASN A 172 -1.98 -1.97 4.23
N VAL A 173 -0.75 -2.42 3.96
CA VAL A 173 -0.34 -3.13 2.73
C VAL A 173 0.09 -4.57 2.99
N LYS A 174 -0.19 -5.11 4.18
CA LYS A 174 0.23 -6.47 4.57
C LYS A 174 -0.29 -7.53 3.60
N ARG A 175 0.44 -8.64 3.45
CA ARG A 175 0.05 -9.75 2.56
C ARG A 175 -0.13 -9.28 1.11
N ASN A 176 0.88 -8.59 0.59
CA ASN A 176 1.05 -8.25 -0.81
C ASN A 176 2.48 -8.64 -1.24
N PRO A 177 2.71 -9.02 -2.51
CA PRO A 177 4.04 -9.34 -3.05
C PRO A 177 4.89 -8.09 -3.32
N LEU A 178 5.07 -7.24 -2.32
CA LEU A 178 5.82 -5.99 -2.42
C LEU A 178 7.34 -6.24 -2.24
N PRO A 179 8.22 -5.85 -3.19
CA PRO A 179 9.66 -6.06 -3.11
C PRO A 179 10.34 -5.38 -1.90
N GLU A 180 9.76 -4.28 -1.43
CA GLU A 180 10.25 -3.53 -0.25
C GLU A 180 10.18 -4.36 1.04
N PHE A 181 9.32 -5.39 1.07
CA PHE A 181 9.20 -6.36 2.17
C PHE A 181 9.85 -7.72 1.84
N ALA A 182 10.37 -7.90 0.62
CA ALA A 182 11.07 -9.13 0.22
C ALA A 182 12.56 -9.13 0.66
N LYS A 183 13.02 -8.07 1.34
CA LYS A 183 14.40 -7.91 1.81
C LYS A 183 14.64 -8.37 3.26
N GLU A 184 13.65 -8.97 3.93
CA GLU A 184 13.84 -9.48 5.30
C GLU A 184 14.69 -10.75 5.37
N ASP A 185 15.09 -11.34 4.23
CA ASP A 185 16.01 -12.49 4.14
C ASP A 185 17.38 -12.14 3.50
N GLU A 186 17.82 -10.87 3.51
CA GLU A 186 19.25 -10.60 3.26
C GLU A 186 20.05 -10.89 4.54
N PRO A 187 21.21 -11.58 4.43
CA PRO A 187 22.01 -11.95 5.58
C PRO A 187 22.36 -10.68 6.34
N ILE A 188 22.09 -10.70 7.65
CA ILE A 188 22.49 -9.66 8.59
C ILE A 188 23.97 -9.38 8.34
N ASP A 189 24.25 -8.26 7.68
CA ASP A 189 25.60 -7.71 7.66
C ASP A 189 25.94 -7.39 9.11
N THR A 190 26.73 -8.27 9.74
CA THR A 190 27.10 -8.23 11.16
C THR A 190 27.86 -6.97 11.54
N VAL A 191 28.22 -6.12 10.56
CA VAL A 191 28.93 -4.86 10.81
C VAL A 191 27.93 -3.73 11.04
N LYS A 192 27.58 -3.49 12.31
CA LYS A 192 27.00 -2.21 12.73
C LYS A 192 27.96 -1.09 12.36
N ARG A 193 27.66 -0.32 11.32
CA ARG A 193 28.33 0.97 11.07
C ARG A 193 27.99 1.91 12.23
N ILE A 194 28.96 2.12 13.11
CA ILE A 194 28.85 3.08 14.21
C ILE A 194 28.93 4.48 13.60
N GLU A 195 27.94 5.32 13.89
CA GLU A 195 27.81 6.68 13.34
C GLU A 195 28.88 7.66 13.86
N SER A 196 29.76 7.24 14.77
CA SER A 196 30.80 8.09 15.35
C SER A 196 32.01 7.26 15.76
N LEU A 197 33.11 7.42 15.01
CA LEU A 197 34.44 6.97 15.42
C LEU A 197 35.11 8.13 16.15
N TYR A 198 35.47 7.92 17.41
CA TYR A 198 36.25 8.87 18.18
C TYR A 198 37.71 8.42 18.19
N LEU A 199 38.60 9.27 17.70
CA LEU A 199 40.04 9.04 17.79
C LEU A 199 40.49 9.41 19.21
N VAL A 200 41.08 8.46 19.94
CA VAL A 200 41.58 8.67 21.31
C VAL A 200 43.11 8.52 21.29
N GLU A 201 43.83 9.44 21.91
CA GLU A 201 45.28 9.33 22.03
C GLU A 201 45.66 8.27 23.07
N LYS A 202 46.78 7.57 22.85
CA LYS A 202 47.27 6.48 23.72
C LYS A 202 47.37 6.89 25.20
N LYS A 203 47.72 8.15 25.46
CA LYS A 203 47.91 8.71 26.81
C LYS A 203 46.59 8.84 27.60
N ASP A 204 45.46 8.89 26.89
CA ASP A 204 44.13 9.09 27.48
C ASP A 204 43.43 7.75 27.77
N LEU A 205 44.05 6.62 27.43
CA LEU A 205 43.57 5.27 27.75
C LEU A 205 44.12 4.82 29.10
N CYS A 206 43.27 4.20 29.93
CA CYS A 206 43.74 3.50 31.11
C CYS A 206 44.54 2.24 30.71
N THR A 207 45.37 1.73 31.62
CA THR A 207 46.27 0.59 31.35
C THR A 207 45.54 -0.63 30.78
N SER A 208 44.38 -0.99 31.33
CA SER A 208 43.61 -2.15 30.87
C SER A 208 43.01 -1.96 29.47
N CYS A 209 42.48 -0.78 29.15
CA CYS A 209 41.97 -0.49 27.80
C CYS A 209 43.10 -0.41 26.78
N LEU A 210 44.27 0.10 27.19
CA LEU A 210 45.44 0.17 26.31
C LEU A 210 45.94 -1.23 25.92
N GLU A 211 46.06 -2.14 26.89
CA GLU A 211 46.46 -3.53 26.65
C GLU A 211 45.48 -4.25 25.70
N MET A 212 44.18 -4.02 25.89
CA MET A 212 43.13 -4.59 25.03
C MET A 212 43.23 -4.07 23.58
N CYS A 213 43.35 -2.76 23.39
CA CYS A 213 43.48 -2.17 22.05
C CYS A 213 44.79 -2.58 21.36
N GLN A 214 45.87 -2.80 22.11
CA GLN A 214 47.13 -3.30 21.55
C GLN A 214 46.99 -4.76 21.11
N GLY A 215 46.36 -5.61 21.93
CA GLY A 215 46.11 -7.02 21.57
C GLY A 215 45.28 -7.18 20.31
N GLU A 216 44.20 -6.41 20.16
CA GLU A 216 43.36 -6.43 18.96
C GLU A 216 44.11 -5.93 17.71
N ARG A 217 44.99 -4.94 17.86
CA ARG A 217 45.82 -4.43 16.76
C ARG A 217 46.87 -5.45 16.31
N ASP A 218 47.47 -6.17 17.25
CA ASP A 218 48.46 -7.21 16.95
C ASP A 218 47.81 -8.43 16.27
N GLU A 219 46.57 -8.78 16.63
CA GLU A 219 45.76 -9.80 15.93
C GLU A 219 45.47 -9.39 14.47
N LEU A 220 45.16 -8.11 14.25
CA LEU A 220 44.90 -7.56 12.91
C LEU A 220 46.15 -7.59 12.02
N HIS A 221 47.31 -7.23 12.57
CA HIS A 221 48.57 -7.29 11.82
C HIS A 221 48.96 -8.73 11.45
N LYS A 222 48.68 -9.72 12.31
CA LYS A 222 48.88 -11.13 11.96
C LYS A 222 48.00 -11.59 10.79
N LEU A 223 46.80 -11.02 10.65
CA LEU A 223 45.90 -11.32 9.53
C LEU A 223 46.36 -10.64 8.22
N GLU A 224 46.95 -9.45 8.29
CA GLU A 224 47.56 -8.77 7.13
C GLU A 224 48.78 -9.54 6.59
N ASP A 225 49.63 -10.08 7.47
CA ASP A 225 50.81 -10.88 7.10
C ASP A 225 50.46 -12.24 6.43
N MET A 226 49.18 -12.65 6.46
CA MET A 226 48.69 -13.85 5.77
C MET A 226 48.15 -13.58 4.35
N THR A 227 48.14 -12.31 3.89
CA THR A 227 47.73 -11.99 2.52
C THR A 227 48.92 -12.07 1.56
N PRO A 228 48.86 -12.89 0.48
CA PRO A 228 49.95 -12.96 -0.48
C PRO A 228 50.05 -11.66 -1.28
N GLU A 229 51.27 -11.20 -1.57
CA GLU A 229 51.54 -10.04 -2.44
C GLU A 229 50.81 -10.18 -3.79
N PRO A 230 50.35 -9.07 -4.40
CA PRO A 230 49.55 -9.13 -5.61
C PRO A 230 50.40 -9.60 -6.80
N SER A 231 50.38 -10.90 -7.06
CA SER A 231 50.92 -11.47 -8.29
C SER A 231 50.01 -11.11 -9.48
N ASP A 232 50.57 -10.36 -10.42
CA ASP A 232 50.16 -10.08 -11.79
C ASP A 232 48.69 -9.72 -12.07
N LYS A 233 48.51 -8.49 -12.57
CA LYS A 233 47.26 -7.96 -13.12
C LYS A 233 46.64 -8.96 -14.13
N PRO A 234 45.36 -9.34 -14.01
CA PRO A 234 44.69 -10.13 -15.03
C PRO A 234 44.60 -9.33 -16.35
N SER A 235 45.23 -9.86 -17.40
CA SER A 235 45.13 -9.32 -18.75
C SER A 235 43.75 -9.66 -19.35
N PHE A 236 42.93 -8.64 -19.62
CA PHE A 236 41.65 -8.76 -20.31
C PHE A 236 41.78 -8.21 -21.74
N PRO A 237 42.11 -9.04 -22.75
CA PRO A 237 42.46 -8.58 -24.09
C PRO A 237 41.29 -8.04 -24.94
N SER A 238 40.08 -7.93 -24.38
CA SER A 238 38.86 -7.60 -25.14
C SER A 238 38.10 -6.36 -24.65
N LEU A 239 38.65 -5.60 -23.69
CA LEU A 239 38.04 -4.36 -23.23
C LEU A 239 38.78 -3.16 -23.83
N THR A 240 38.16 -2.50 -24.79
CA THR A 240 38.50 -1.12 -25.14
C THR A 240 38.24 -0.24 -23.93
N THR A 241 39.30 0.25 -23.31
CA THR A 241 39.26 1.20 -22.19
C THR A 241 38.63 2.52 -22.64
N PRO A 242 37.55 3.01 -22.01
CA PRO A 242 37.23 4.43 -22.06
C PRO A 242 38.15 5.15 -21.06
N ASN A 243 38.75 6.26 -21.50
CA ASN A 243 39.49 7.26 -20.73
C ASN A 243 39.25 7.21 -19.21
N SER A 244 40.16 6.57 -18.47
CA SER A 244 40.42 6.89 -17.08
C SER A 244 41.85 7.39 -16.98
N THR A 245 42.02 8.70 -17.10
CA THR A 245 43.19 9.41 -16.60
C THR A 245 43.11 9.46 -15.08
N ALA A 246 43.35 8.32 -14.43
CA ALA A 246 43.75 8.28 -13.03
C ALA A 246 45.20 7.80 -13.04
N MET A 247 46.14 8.75 -12.97
CA MET A 247 47.55 8.44 -12.81
C MET A 247 47.82 8.14 -11.34
N ASP A 248 48.45 7.00 -11.06
CA ASP A 248 48.70 6.44 -9.72
C ASP A 248 49.80 7.15 -8.91
N ASN A 249 50.30 8.32 -9.33
CA ASN A 249 51.40 9.01 -8.64
C ASN A 249 50.96 10.35 -8.03
N GLN A 250 50.92 10.39 -6.69
CA GLN A 250 50.66 11.57 -5.87
C GLN A 250 51.73 12.67 -5.98
N GLU A 251 52.89 12.39 -6.59
CA GLU A 251 54.02 13.34 -6.65
C GLU A 251 53.87 14.44 -7.72
N GLU A 252 53.03 14.27 -8.75
CA GLU A 252 52.86 15.28 -9.80
C GLU A 252 51.94 16.46 -9.41
N TRP A 253 51.17 16.34 -8.32
CA TRP A 253 50.22 17.39 -7.89
C TRP A 253 50.85 18.54 -7.08
N ARG A 254 52.16 18.50 -6.82
CA ARG A 254 52.84 19.53 -6.00
C ARG A 254 53.49 20.67 -6.76
N ILE A 255 53.52 20.68 -8.09
CA ILE A 255 54.09 21.80 -8.85
C ILE A 255 53.29 22.06 -10.13
N LYS A 256 52.24 22.87 -10.04
CA LYS A 256 51.92 24.01 -10.93
C LYS A 256 50.57 24.63 -10.57
#